data_AF-A0A1C5MT68-F1
#
_entry.id   AF-A0A1C5MT68-F1
#
_cell.length_a   1.000
_cell.length_b   1.000
_cell.length_c   1.000
_cell.angle_alpha   90.00
_cell.angle_beta   90.00
_cell.angle_gamma   90.00
#
_symmetry.space_group_name_H-M   'P 1'
#
loop_
_entity.id
_entity.type
_entity.pdbx_description
1 polymer ?
#
loop_
_entity_poly.entity_id
_entity_poly.type
_entity_poly.pdbx_seq_one_letter_code
_entity_poly.pdbx_strand_id
1 'polypeptide(L)' 'MNKRVQVDMWYGNVKEEADGISVTFYPNSGEYRGNIYKDGKIIGDYTCKSSVELEDAFPQLEFNWD' A
#
# COMPACT_ATOMS: atom_id res chain seq x y z
N MET A 1 9.31 -12.47 11.91
CA MET A 1 8.36 -11.40 12.27
C MET A 1 7.39 -11.27 11.11
N ASN A 2 6.09 -11.48 11.34
CA ASN A 2 5.09 -11.23 10.31
C ASN A 2 5.10 -9.72 10.02
N LYS A 3 5.38 -9.33 8.77
CA LYS A 3 5.31 -7.93 8.36
C LYS A 3 3.84 -7.47 8.47
N ARG A 4 3.62 -6.34 9.14
CA ARG A 4 2.31 -5.69 9.32
C ARG A 4 1.64 -5.34 7.99
N VAL A 5 2.45 -4.87 7.04
CA VAL A 5 2.08 -4.70 5.63
C VAL A 5 3.02 -5.56 4.79
N GLN A 6 2.44 -6.39 3.92
CA GLN A 6 3.19 -7.11 2.91
C GLN A 6 3.28 -6.21 1.68
N VAL A 7 4.48 -5.70 1.40
CA VAL A 7 4.75 -4.85 0.24
C VAL A 7 5.63 -5.62 -0.74
N ASP A 8 5.23 -5.65 -2.01
CA ASP A 8 6.04 -6.18 -3.12
C ASP A 8 6.33 -5.06 -4.12
N MET A 9 7.60 -4.67 -4.24
CA MET A 9 8.04 -3.60 -5.13
C MET A 9 8.63 -4.17 -6.41
N TRP A 10 8.39 -3.50 -7.54
CA TRP A 10 8.83 -3.95 -8.85
C TRP A 10 9.88 -3.02 -9.46
N TYR A 11 10.66 -3.52 -10.41
CA TYR A 11 11.60 -2.76 -11.25
C TYR A 11 12.69 -1.96 -10.49
N GLY A 12 13.03 -2.38 -9.26
CA GLY A 12 14.03 -1.68 -8.44
C GLY A 12 13.52 -0.40 -7.78
N ASN A 13 12.21 -0.13 -7.83
CA ASN A 13 11.60 0.98 -7.09
C ASN A 13 11.60 0.69 -5.58
N VAL A 14 11.50 1.76 -4.79
CA VAL A 14 11.32 1.70 -3.33
C VAL A 14 10.01 2.37 -2.95
N LYS A 15 9.35 1.89 -1.89
CA LYS A 15 8.00 2.34 -1.54
C LYS A 15 7.97 3.80 -1.11
N GLU A 16 9.08 4.32 -0.60
CA GLU A 16 9.27 5.70 -0.14
C GLU A 16 9.17 6.72 -1.30
N GLU A 17 9.32 6.25 -2.55
CA GLU A 17 9.15 7.09 -3.75
C GLU A 17 7.72 7.09 -4.30
N ALA A 18 6.80 6.36 -3.66
CA ALA A 18 5.41 6.33 -4.09
C ALA A 18 4.75 7.69 -3.89
N ASP A 19 3.94 8.10 -4.87
CA ASP A 19 3.11 9.32 -4.84
C ASP A 19 1.61 9.02 -4.72
N GLY A 20 1.23 7.74 -4.73
CA GLY A 20 -0.14 7.32 -4.49
C GLY A 20 -0.26 5.82 -4.29
N ILE A 21 -1.39 5.41 -3.72
CA ILE A 21 -1.81 4.01 -3.65
C ILE A 21 -3.29 3.90 -4.02
N SER A 22 -3.69 2.76 -4.58
CA SER A 22 -5.11 2.37 -4.58
C SER A 22 -5.40 1.57 -3.32
N VAL A 23 -6.63 1.64 -2.81
CA VAL A 23 -7.04 0.86 -1.64
C VAL A 23 -8.36 0.16 -1.94
N THR A 24 -8.41 -1.14 -1.69
CA THR A 24 -9.64 -1.94 -1.79
C THR A 24 -9.74 -2.89 -0.61
N PHE A 25 -10.85 -2.82 0.11
CA PHE A 25 -11.14 -3.74 1.22
C PHE A 25 -11.83 -5.01 0.71
N TYR A 26 -11.26 -6.17 1.04
CA TYR A 26 -11.78 -7.49 0.73
C TYR A 26 -12.43 -8.10 1.98
N PRO A 27 -13.76 -8.05 2.11
CA PRO A 27 -14.45 -8.47 3.34
C PRO A 27 -14.29 -9.96 3.64
N ASN A 28 -14.11 -10.79 2.60
CA ASN A 28 -13.96 -12.24 2.75
C ASN A 28 -12.65 -12.64 3.45
N SER A 29 -11.59 -11.83 3.32
CA SER A 29 -10.30 -12.08 3.97
C SER A 29 -9.97 -11.07 5.08
N GLY A 30 -10.78 -10.01 5.23
CA GLY A 30 -10.52 -8.93 6.17
C GLY A 30 -9.23 -8.19 5.86
N GLU A 31 -8.93 -8.00 4.57
CA GLU A 31 -7.66 -7.45 4.09
C GLU A 31 -7.90 -6.23 3.20
N TYR A 32 -7.01 -5.26 3.30
CA TYR A 32 -6.80 -4.23 2.30
C TYR A 32 -5.78 -4.73 1.28
N ARG A 33 -6.05 -4.47 0.00
CA ARG A 33 -5.10 -4.70 -1.10
C ARG A 33 -5.09 -3.48 -1.99
N GLY A 34 -3.97 -3.27 -2.67
CA GLY A 34 -3.81 -2.11 -3.50
C GLY A 34 -2.53 -2.10 -4.30
N ASN A 35 -2.51 -1.25 -5.31
CA ASN A 35 -1.34 -0.97 -6.12
C ASN A 35 -0.64 0.28 -5.56
N ILE A 36 0.68 0.32 -5.72
CA ILE A 36 1.55 1.44 -5.36
C ILE A 36 1.93 2.16 -6.63
N TYR A 37 1.81 3.49 -6.64
CA TYR A 37 2.00 4.33 -7.81
C TYR A 37 3.16 5.31 -7.64
N LYS A 38 3.80 5.62 -8.77
CA LYS A 38 4.71 6.74 -8.97
C LYS A 38 4.57 7.26 -10.40
N ASP A 39 4.35 8.55 -10.57
CA ASP A 39 4.16 9.22 -11.86
C ASP A 39 3.08 8.52 -12.73
N GLY A 40 1.99 8.09 -12.09
CA GLY A 40 0.88 7.37 -12.73
C GLY A 40 1.19 5.93 -13.17
N LYS A 41 2.36 5.38 -12.84
CA LYS A 41 2.75 3.99 -13.13
C LYS A 41 2.67 3.14 -11.88
N ILE A 42 2.24 1.89 -12.04
CA ILE A 42 2.27 0.92 -10.94
C ILE A 42 3.72 0.46 -10.72
N ILE A 43 4.22 0.65 -9.52
CA ILE A 43 5.59 0.30 -9.11
C ILE A 43 5.65 -0.81 -8.06
N GLY A 44 4.51 -1.33 -7.63
CA GLY A 44 4.39 -2.42 -6.68
C GLY A 44 2.95 -2.64 -6.24
N ASP A 45 2.77 -3.58 -5.32
CA ASP A 45 1.49 -3.82 -4.65
C ASP A 45 1.68 -4.07 -3.15
N TYR A 46 0.56 -4.11 -2.43
CA TYR A 46 0.57 -4.45 -1.02
C TYR A 46 -0.67 -5.23 -0.59
N THR A 47 -0.55 -5.91 0.55
CA THR A 47 -1.65 -6.48 1.32
C THR A 47 -1.45 -6.22 2.81
N CYS A 48 -2.49 -5.77 3.51
CA CYS A 48 -2.48 -5.61 4.97
C CYS A 48 -3.85 -5.89 5.58
N LYS A 49 -3.92 -5.95 6.92
CA LYS A 49 -5.17 -6.17 7.67
C LYS A 49 -5.60 -4.97 8.52
N SER A 50 -4.83 -3.88 8.48
CA SER A 50 -5.05 -2.69 9.31
C SER A 50 -4.79 -1.43 8.48
N SER A 51 -5.75 -0.51 8.50
CA SER A 51 -5.61 0.82 7.89
C SER A 51 -4.54 1.65 8.61
N VAL A 52 -4.46 1.56 9.93
CA VAL A 52 -3.42 2.24 10.72
C VAL A 52 -2.03 1.74 10.34
N GLU A 53 -1.86 0.42 10.15
CA GLU A 53 -0.57 -0.13 9.71
C GLU A 53 -0.24 0.25 8.26
N LEU A 54 -1.27 0.51 7.44
CA LEU A 54 -1.10 0.98 6.08
C LEU A 54 -0.61 2.44 6.05
N GLU A 55 -1.22 3.31 6.85
CA GLU A 55 -0.79 4.71 7.03
C GLU A 55 0.66 4.77 7.56
N ASP A 56 0.99 3.94 8.56
CA ASP A 56 2.36 3.82 9.09
C ASP A 56 3.37 3.34 8.04
N ALA A 57 2.92 2.53 7.06
CA ALA A 57 3.80 1.97 6.02
C ALA A 57 4.07 2.97 4.87
N PHE A 58 3.19 3.95 4.69
CA PHE A 58 3.31 4.99 3.66
C PHE A 58 3.13 6.38 4.27
N PRO A 59 4.03 6.80 5.21
CA PRO A 59 3.89 8.07 5.91
C PRO A 59 4.05 9.30 5.00
N GLN A 60 4.54 9.11 3.78
CA GLN A 60 4.67 10.16 2.77
C GLN A 60 3.37 10.41 1.98
N LEU A 61 2.36 9.54 2.12
CA LEU A 61 1.09 9.65 1.40
C LEU A 61 0.00 10.26 2.29
N GLU A 62 -0.92 10.98 1.66
CA GLU A 62 -2.14 11.45 2.31
C GLU A 62 -3.28 10.46 2.02
N PHE A 63 -3.89 9.93 3.08
CA PHE A 63 -4.99 8.98 2.98
C PHE A 63 -6.32 9.68 3.15
N ASN A 64 -7.12 9.67 2.09
CA ASN A 64 -8.51 10.14 2.11
C ASN A 64 -9.43 8.92 2.14
N TRP A 65 -9.99 8.61 3.30
CA TRP A 65 -10.86 7.45 3.54
C TRP A 65 -12.35 7.74 3.30
N ASP A 66 -12.68 8.95 2.83
CA ASP A 66 -14.04 9.44 2.61
C ASP A 66 -14.78 8.75 1.44
#